data_AF-A0A8S9VVM7-F1
#
_entry.id   AF-A0A8S9VVM7-F1
#
_cell.length_a   1.000
_cell.length_b   1.000
_cell.length_c   1.000
_cell.angle_alpha   90.00
_cell.angle_beta   90.00
_cell.angle_gamma   90.00
#
_symmetry.space_group_name_H-M   'P 1'
#
loop_
_entity.id
_entity.type
_entity.pdbx_description
1 polymer ?
#
loop_
_entity_poly.entity_id
_entity_poly.type
_entity_poly.pdbx_seq_one_letter_code
_entity_poly.pdbx_strand_id
1 'polypeptide(L)' 'MGKTGSIEWGRIKGRKGKVRLVEKSNMTHKRPGPAQRFNSAGVKRRRFKRSEKAIQK' A
#
# COMPACT_ATOMS: atom_id res chain seq x y z
N MET A 1 -3.88 -22.33 21.85
CA MET A 1 -2.93 -21.98 20.77
C MET A 1 -3.56 -22.32 19.42
N GLY A 2 -4.73 -21.74 19.13
CA GLY A 2 -5.49 -22.02 17.92
C GLY A 2 -4.91 -21.24 16.74
N LYS A 3 -4.80 -21.88 15.57
CA LYS A 3 -4.32 -21.35 14.29
C LYS A 3 -4.55 -19.83 14.14
N THR A 4 -3.59 -19.02 14.59
CA THR A 4 -3.55 -17.59 14.27
C THR A 4 -3.10 -17.54 12.82
N GLY A 5 -4.03 -17.35 11.89
CA GLY A 5 -3.73 -17.34 10.46
C GLY A 5 -2.48 -16.48 10.21
N SER A 6 -1.41 -17.11 9.74
CA SER A 6 -0.11 -16.46 9.55
C SER A 6 -0.30 -15.21 8.71
N ILE A 7 -0.06 -14.03 9.29
CA ILE A 7 -0.12 -12.78 8.55
C ILE A 7 1.03 -12.81 7.54
N GLU A 8 0.71 -12.91 6.25
CA GLU A 8 1.71 -12.83 5.20
C GLU A 8 2.20 -11.39 5.07
N TRP A 9 3.51 -11.21 5.19
CA TRP A 9 4.17 -9.90 5.10
C TRP A 9 4.76 -9.68 3.71
N GLY A 10 4.54 -8.47 3.17
CA GLY A 10 5.15 -7.99 1.94
C GLY A 10 6.14 -6.86 2.19
N ARG A 11 7.19 -6.77 1.36
CA ARG A 11 8.21 -5.71 1.41
C ARG A 11 7.88 -4.58 0.44
N ILE A 12 7.88 -3.35 0.95
CA ILE A 12 7.72 -2.15 0.12
C ILE A 12 8.96 -1.26 0.22
N LYS A 13 9.45 -0.82 -0.94
CA LYS A 13 10.52 0.18 -1.04
C LYS A 13 9.96 1.60 -1.07
N GLY A 14 10.42 2.45 -0.16
CA GLY A 14 10.13 3.88 -0.14
C GLY A 14 10.98 4.68 -1.13
N ARG A 15 10.66 5.97 -1.32
CA ARG A 15 11.40 6.86 -2.25
C ARG A 15 12.90 6.96 -1.94
N LYS A 16 13.26 6.97 -0.65
CA LYS A 16 14.66 7.00 -0.16
C LYS A 16 15.31 5.61 -0.07
N GLY A 17 14.75 4.60 -0.72
CA GLY A 17 15.31 3.23 -0.75
C GLY A 17 15.05 2.37 0.49
N LYS A 18 14.61 2.95 1.63
CA LYS A 18 14.26 2.18 2.83
C LYS A 18 13.09 1.24 2.58
N VAL A 19 13.21 0.01 3.08
CA VAL A 19 12.17 -1.03 2.99
C VAL A 19 11.33 -1.05 4.27
N ARG A 20 10.03 -1.27 4.13
CA ARG A 20 9.11 -1.52 5.25
C ARG A 20 8.30 -2.78 4.99
N LEU A 21 8.05 -3.54 6.06
CA LEU A 21 7.13 -4.67 6.04
C LEU A 21 5.70 -4.16 6.24
N VAL A 22 4.80 -4.64 5.41
CA VAL A 22 3.38 -4.33 5.48
C VAL A 22 2.63 -5.61 5.17
N GLU A 23 1.46 -5.80 5.78
CA GLU A 23 0.56 -6.90 5.44
C GLU A 23 0.32 -6.98 3.93
N LYS A 24 0.30 -8.20 3.39
CA LYS A 24 0.15 -8.45 1.94
C LYS A 24 -1.11 -7.79 1.36
N SER A 25 -2.20 -7.75 2.14
CA SER A 25 -3.47 -7.06 1.80
C SER A 25 -3.30 -5.56 1.50
N ASN A 26 -2.32 -4.93 2.13
CA ASN A 26 -2.02 -3.50 2.06
C ASN A 26 -0.81 -3.18 1.16
N MET A 27 -0.25 -4.20 0.50
CA MET A 27 0.97 -4.06 -0.31
C MET A 27 0.71 -3.34 -1.64
N THR A 28 -0.36 -3.73 -2.32
CA THR A 28 -0.66 -3.28 -3.69
C THR A 28 -1.23 -1.87 -3.76
N HIS A 29 -1.83 -1.39 -2.66
CA HIS A 29 -2.51 -0.11 -2.61
C HIS A 29 -1.99 0.78 -1.48
N LYS A 30 -2.14 2.10 -1.64
CA LYS A 30 -1.90 3.09 -0.59
C LYS A 30 -3.11 3.99 -0.42
N ARG A 31 -3.26 4.57 0.77
CA ARG A 31 -4.24 5.64 0.99
C ARG A 31 -3.77 6.93 0.28
N PRO A 32 -4.67 7.67 -0.36
CA PRO A 32 -4.35 8.96 -0.96
C PRO A 32 -4.00 10.00 0.11
N GLY A 33 -3.04 10.87 -0.19
CA GLY A 33 -2.78 12.06 0.62
C GLY A 33 -3.95 13.05 0.56
N PRO A 34 -4.07 14.00 1.51
CA PRO A 34 -5.22 14.92 1.60
C PRO A 34 -5.55 15.62 0.27
N ALA A 35 -4.55 16.19 -0.40
CA ALA A 35 -4.70 16.88 -1.69
C ALA A 35 -4.95 15.93 -2.88
N GLN A 36 -4.80 14.61 -2.71
CA GLN A 36 -5.00 13.62 -3.77
C GLN A 36 -6.29 12.81 -3.59
N ARG A 37 -7.13 13.17 -2.60
CA ARG A 37 -8.36 12.45 -2.27
C ARG A 37 -9.45 12.61 -3.33
N PHE A 38 -9.41 13.63 -4.17
CA PHE A 38 -10.42 13.88 -5.19
C PHE A 38 -9.82 13.77 -6.59
N ASN A 39 -10.60 13.29 -7.56
CA ASN A 39 -10.24 13.38 -8.98
C ASN A 39 -10.63 14.77 -9.54
N SER A 40 -10.30 15.03 -10.80
CA SER A 40 -10.67 16.29 -11.49
C SER A 40 -12.18 16.55 -11.53
N ALA A 41 -12.99 15.49 -11.47
CA ALA A 41 -14.46 15.57 -11.40
C ALA A 41 -15.00 15.69 -9.96
N GLY A 42 -14.16 15.88 -8.94
CA GLY A 42 -14.58 16.02 -7.54
C GLY A 42 -14.95 14.72 -6.83
N VAL A 43 -14.76 13.55 -7.45
CA VAL A 43 -15.07 12.23 -6.88
C VAL A 43 -13.98 11.78 -5.91
N LYS A 44 -14.37 11.28 -4.74
CA LYS A 44 -13.47 10.80 -3.68
C LYS A 44 -12.81 9.48 -4.05
N ARG A 45 -11.49 9.49 -4.20
CA ARG A 45 -10.62 8.32 -4.35
C ARG A 45 -10.33 7.71 -2.98
N ARG A 46 -10.57 6.40 -2.84
CA ARG A 46 -10.32 5.67 -1.57
C ARG A 46 -8.92 5.06 -1.48
N ARG A 47 -8.36 4.60 -2.61
CA ARG A 47 -7.07 3.91 -2.70
C ARG A 47 -6.35 4.27 -4.01
N PHE A 48 -5.02 4.25 -3.98
CA PHE A 48 -4.17 4.30 -5.17
C PHE A 48 -3.37 3.02 -5.30
N LYS A 49 -3.28 2.48 -6.52
CA LYS A 49 -2.33 1.41 -6.85
C LYS A 49 -0.90 1.93 -6.63
N ARG A 50 -0.05 1.14 -5.98
CA ARG A 50 1.39 1.44 -5.89
C ARG A 50 2.07 1.12 -7.21
N SER A 51 3.19 1.76 -7.47
CA SER A 51 4.04 1.39 -8.61
C SER A 51 4.63 0.00 -8.41
N GLU A 52 4.78 -0.76 -9.48
CA GLU A 52 5.33 -2.12 -9.44
C GLU A 52 6.77 -2.13 -8.90
N LYS A 53 7.56 -1.10 -9.24
CA LYS A 53 8.92 -0.89 -8.70
C LYS A 53 8.99 -0.76 -7.18
N ALA A 54 7.89 -0.34 -6.53
CA ALA A 54 7.84 -0.20 -5.07
C ALA A 54 7.48 -1.51 -4.36
N ILE A 55 6.88 -2.47 -5.08
CA ILE A 55 6.49 -3.78 -4.58
C ILE A 55 7.69 -4.71 -4.80
N GLN A 56 8.46 -4.97 -3.76
CA GLN A 56 9.53 -5.98 -3.83
C GLN A 56 8.92 -7.35 -3.57
N LYS A 57 8.90 -8.19 -4.59
CA LYS A 57 8.66 -9.63 -4.47
C LYS A 57 9.92 -10.25 -3.87
#